data_AF-A0A1B6MJK4-F1
#
_entry.id   AF-A0A1B6MJK4-F1
#
_cell.length_a   1.000
_cell.length_b   1.000
_cell.length_c   1.000
_cell.angle_alpha   90.00
_cell.angle_beta   90.00
_cell.angle_gamma   90.00
#
_symmetry.space_group_name_H-M   'P 1'
#
loop_
_entity.id
_entity.type
_entity.pdbx_description
1 polymer ?
#
loop_
_entity_poly.entity_id
_entity_poly.type
_entity_poly.pdbx_seq_one_letter_code
_entity_poly.pdbx_strand_id
1 'polypeptide(L)'
;LLNLTVTVPVDGEVKTMNAEPHAEWDQESNCATWRFTELSELTENGPIGSLRARLEVAKGPSSIGTISVQFNCEGTTLSGVDLELQGPGYRVSLVKKRFVSGKYICDGSSNKNRNPESNENNEDNHENLSSSSSDC
;
A
#
# COMPACT_ATOMS: atom_id res chain seq x y z
N LEU A 1 3.07 -11.66 -9.32
CA LEU A 1 2.03 -12.10 -8.36
C LEU A 1 0.71 -12.21 -9.09
N LEU A 2 -0.13 -13.17 -8.74
CA LEU A 2 -1.42 -13.44 -9.37
C LEU A 2 -2.55 -13.32 -8.37
N ASN A 3 -3.76 -13.01 -8.87
CA ASN A 3 -5.00 -12.89 -8.09
C ASN A 3 -4.83 -11.98 -6.86
N LEU A 4 -4.19 -10.83 -7.07
CA LEU A 4 -3.96 -9.86 -6.01
C LEU A 4 -5.30 -9.25 -5.60
N THR A 5 -5.66 -9.42 -4.33
CA THR A 5 -6.84 -8.81 -3.71
C THR A 5 -6.39 -7.93 -2.55
N VAL A 6 -6.78 -6.66 -2.56
CA VAL A 6 -6.54 -5.73 -1.45
C VAL A 6 -7.88 -5.38 -0.84
N THR A 7 -8.02 -5.57 0.47
CA THR A 7 -9.27 -5.34 1.21
C THR A 7 -9.02 -4.35 2.33
N VAL A 8 -9.86 -3.30 2.36
CA VAL A 8 -9.79 -2.21 3.34
C VAL A 8 -11.14 -2.12 4.06
N PRO A 9 -11.20 -2.44 5.37
CA PRO A 9 -12.42 -2.26 6.16
C PRO A 9 -12.63 -0.77 6.46
N VAL A 10 -13.88 -0.31 6.36
CA VAL A 10 -14.26 1.08 6.65
C VAL A 10 -15.58 1.08 7.42
N ASP A 11 -15.59 1.71 8.60
CA ASP A 11 -16.80 1.90 9.41
C ASP A 11 -17.49 3.24 9.13
N GLY A 12 -18.58 3.53 9.84
CA GLY A 12 -19.27 4.83 9.76
C GLY A 12 -20.42 4.89 8.76
N GLU A 13 -21.00 3.75 8.37
CA GLU A 13 -22.14 3.66 7.44
C GLU A 13 -21.87 4.37 6.11
N VAL A 14 -21.01 3.77 5.29
CA VAL A 14 -20.68 4.26 3.95
C VAL A 14 -21.94 4.30 3.09
N LYS A 15 -22.21 5.47 2.49
CA LYS A 15 -23.31 5.71 1.55
C LYS A 15 -22.85 5.61 0.11
N THR A 16 -21.68 6.17 -0.17
CA THR A 16 -21.09 6.18 -1.51
C THR A 16 -19.59 5.97 -1.42
N MET A 17 -19.02 5.36 -2.45
CA MET A 17 -17.58 5.17 -2.60
C MET A 17 -17.18 5.52 -4.03
N ASN A 18 -16.16 6.37 -4.16
CA ASN A 18 -15.49 6.64 -5.42
C ASN A 18 -14.02 6.25 -5.31
N ALA A 19 -13.57 5.30 -6.13
CA ALA A 19 -12.24 4.70 -6.04
C ALA A 19 -11.48 4.75 -7.37
N GLU A 20 -10.17 4.94 -7.28
CA GLU A 20 -9.23 4.92 -8.39
C GLU A 20 -7.98 4.12 -8.00
N PRO A 21 -7.67 2.99 -8.66
CA PRO A 21 -8.50 2.29 -9.66
C PRO A 21 -9.82 1.78 -9.07
N HIS A 22 -10.70 1.27 -9.94
CA HIS A 22 -12.03 0.78 -9.53
C HIS A 22 -11.93 -0.25 -8.39
N ALA A 23 -12.83 -0.10 -7.42
CA ALA A 23 -12.97 -0.97 -6.26
C ALA A 23 -14.43 -1.37 -6.08
N GLU A 24 -14.63 -2.57 -5.57
CA GLU A 24 -15.94 -3.09 -5.17
C GLU A 24 -16.18 -2.73 -3.70
N TRP A 25 -17.36 -2.16 -3.39
CA TRP A 25 -17.80 -1.97 -2.00
C TRP A 25 -18.69 -3.13 -1.59
N ASP A 26 -18.31 -3.82 -0.51
CA ASP A 26 -19.12 -4.86 0.13
C ASP A 26 -19.80 -4.28 1.38
N GLN A 27 -21.12 -4.17 1.32
CA GLN A 27 -21.95 -3.64 2.40
C GLN A 27 -22.13 -4.63 3.56
N GLU A 28 -22.01 -5.94 3.33
CA GLU A 28 -22.17 -6.95 4.39
C GLU A 28 -20.95 -6.93 5.32
N SER A 29 -19.75 -6.91 4.73
CA SER A 29 -18.49 -6.89 5.48
C SER A 29 -17.95 -5.47 5.75
N ASN A 30 -18.59 -4.43 5.22
CA ASN A 30 -18.14 -3.03 5.25
C ASN A 30 -16.68 -2.86 4.77
N CYS A 31 -16.38 -3.44 3.61
CA CYS A 31 -15.03 -3.46 3.05
C CYS A 31 -15.00 -2.95 1.61
N ALA A 32 -14.00 -2.11 1.30
CA ALA A 32 -13.60 -1.80 -0.07
C ALA A 32 -12.60 -2.84 -0.56
N THR A 33 -12.79 -3.37 -1.77
CA THR A 33 -11.95 -4.43 -2.34
C THR A 33 -11.46 -4.07 -3.74
N TRP A 34 -10.15 -4.14 -3.94
CA TRP A 34 -9.50 -4.06 -5.25
C TRP A 34 -9.02 -5.43 -5.68
N ARG A 35 -9.20 -5.78 -6.96
CA ARG A 35 -8.77 -7.05 -7.54
C ARG A 35 -7.93 -6.81 -8.78
N PHE A 36 -6.78 -7.46 -8.85
CA PHE A 36 -5.88 -7.46 -10.00
C PHE A 36 -5.53 -8.89 -10.36
N THR A 37 -5.56 -9.20 -11.65
CA THR A 37 -5.20 -10.54 -12.16
C THR A 37 -3.72 -10.82 -11.99
N GLU A 38 -2.89 -9.81 -12.24
CA GLU A 38 -1.44 -9.93 -12.21
C GLU A 38 -0.79 -8.61 -11.75
N LEU A 39 0.31 -8.75 -10.99
CA LEU A 39 1.28 -7.70 -10.70
C LEU A 39 2.68 -8.24 -11.03
N SER A 40 3.33 -7.70 -12.05
CA SER A 40 4.65 -8.14 -12.51
C SER A 40 5.46 -6.97 -13.07
N GLU A 41 6.73 -7.17 -13.43
CA GLU A 41 7.53 -6.11 -14.05
C GLU A 41 7.01 -5.72 -15.45
N LEU A 42 6.24 -6.62 -16.08
CA LEU A 42 5.71 -6.48 -17.43
C LEU A 42 4.30 -5.86 -17.48
N THR A 43 3.68 -5.58 -16.32
CA THR A 43 2.38 -4.90 -16.31
C THR A 43 2.52 -3.49 -16.87
N GLU A 44 1.49 -3.00 -17.58
CA GLU A 44 1.52 -1.72 -18.33
C GLU A 44 1.96 -0.51 -17.48
N ASN A 45 1.57 -0.49 -16.20
CA ASN A 45 1.95 0.56 -15.23
C ASN A 45 3.18 0.19 -14.38
N GLY A 46 3.88 -0.89 -14.70
CA GLY A 46 4.93 -1.49 -13.89
C GLY A 46 4.42 -2.10 -12.58
N PRO A 47 5.32 -2.52 -11.68
CA PRO A 47 4.97 -3.17 -10.42
C PRO A 47 4.60 -2.19 -9.30
N ILE A 48 4.70 -0.88 -9.55
CA ILE A 48 4.46 0.18 -8.57
C ILE A 48 3.19 0.94 -8.95
N GLY A 49 2.30 1.15 -7.98
CA GLY A 49 1.06 1.90 -8.20
C GLY A 49 0.47 2.41 -6.89
N SER A 50 -0.66 3.10 -6.99
CA SER A 50 -1.40 3.64 -5.84
C SER A 50 -2.88 3.28 -5.92
N LEU A 51 -3.49 2.97 -4.77
CA LEU A 51 -4.93 2.79 -4.61
C LEU A 51 -5.50 3.97 -3.82
N ARG A 52 -6.55 4.60 -4.33
CA ARG A 52 -7.20 5.75 -3.70
C ARG A 52 -8.71 5.53 -3.65
N ALA A 53 -9.35 5.95 -2.56
CA ALA A 53 -10.80 5.98 -2.45
C ALA A 53 -11.25 7.21 -1.65
N ARG A 54 -12.43 7.71 -1.99
CA ARG A 54 -13.21 8.67 -1.21
C ARG A 54 -14.52 8.00 -0.83
N LEU A 55 -14.84 8.01 0.45
CA LEU A 55 -16.05 7.40 0.99
C LEU A 55 -16.87 8.48 1.70
N GLU A 56 -18.16 8.54 1.39
CA GLU A 56 -19.12 9.37 2.14
C GLU A 56 -19.73 8.51 3.24
N VAL A 57 -19.53 8.92 4.49
CA VAL A 57 -19.96 8.19 5.68
C VAL A 57 -21.02 8.99 6.42
N ALA A 58 -22.10 8.32 6.85
CA ALA A 58 -23.15 8.98 7.62
C ALA A 58 -22.80 9.16 9.10
N LYS A 59 -21.96 8.29 9.66
CA LYS A 59 -21.53 8.30 11.06
C LYS A 59 -20.01 8.41 11.15
N GLY A 60 -19.49 9.57 10.77
CA GLY A 60 -18.05 9.87 10.85
C GLY A 60 -17.62 10.43 12.21
N PRO A 61 -16.30 10.54 12.46
CA PRO A 61 -15.21 10.06 11.59
C PRO A 61 -15.03 8.54 11.66
N SER A 62 -14.66 7.93 10.53
CA SER A 62 -14.32 6.50 10.48
C SER A 62 -13.01 6.19 11.22
N SER A 63 -12.90 4.99 11.78
CA SER A 63 -11.67 4.48 12.36
C SER A 63 -10.69 3.99 11.29
N ILE A 64 -9.39 4.01 11.61
CA ILE A 64 -8.35 3.49 10.71
C ILE A 64 -8.38 1.97 10.78
N GLY A 65 -8.85 1.34 9.70
CA GLY A 65 -8.88 -0.11 9.57
C GLY A 65 -7.53 -0.73 9.17
N THR A 66 -7.34 -2.01 9.54
CA THR A 66 -6.21 -2.82 9.06
C THR A 66 -6.46 -3.26 7.62
N ILE A 67 -5.57 -2.88 6.71
CA ILE A 67 -5.59 -3.31 5.32
C ILE A 67 -5.08 -4.75 5.25
N SER A 68 -5.72 -5.60 4.46
CA SER A 68 -5.26 -6.96 4.18
C SER A 68 -5.04 -7.19 2.70
N VAL A 69 -4.06 -8.04 2.36
CA VAL A 69 -3.71 -8.37 0.98
C VAL A 69 -3.61 -9.88 0.81
N GLN A 70 -4.17 -10.39 -0.28
CA GLN A 70 -4.08 -11.78 -0.68
C GLN A 70 -3.52 -11.89 -2.11
N PHE A 71 -2.66 -12.87 -2.36
CA PHE A 71 -2.11 -13.16 -3.68
C PHE A 71 -1.55 -14.58 -3.73
N ASN A 72 -1.31 -15.09 -4.94
CA ASN A 72 -0.54 -16.31 -5.15
C ASN A 72 0.56 -16.11 -6.19
N CYS A 73 1.48 -17.07 -6.24
CA CYS A 73 2.54 -17.13 -7.25
C CYS A 73 2.86 -18.59 -7.54
N GLU A 74 3.10 -18.90 -8.80
CA GLU A 74 3.47 -20.24 -9.26
C GLU A 74 4.81 -20.19 -10.00
N GLY A 75 5.48 -21.33 -10.09
CA GLY A 75 6.76 -21.48 -10.78
C GLY A 75 7.99 -21.18 -9.91
N THR A 76 7.84 -20.70 -8.68
CA THR A 76 8.96 -20.35 -7.80
C THR A 76 8.67 -20.57 -6.31
N THR A 77 9.70 -20.50 -5.47
CA THR A 77 9.63 -20.54 -4.01
C THR A 77 10.35 -19.31 -3.42
N LEU A 78 9.88 -18.82 -2.28
CA LEU A 78 10.54 -17.72 -1.56
C LEU A 78 11.85 -18.16 -0.90
N SER A 79 11.94 -19.43 -0.50
CA SER A 79 13.09 -19.98 0.20
C SER A 79 14.24 -20.36 -0.72
N GLY A 80 14.02 -20.42 -2.04
CA GLY A 80 14.98 -20.98 -2.99
C GLY A 80 15.25 -22.48 -2.83
N VAL A 81 14.55 -23.17 -1.91
CA VAL A 81 14.73 -24.61 -1.68
C VAL A 81 14.37 -25.40 -2.92
N ASP A 82 15.19 -26.40 -3.23
CA ASP A 82 14.96 -27.36 -4.29
C ASP A 82 14.91 -28.80 -3.78
N LEU A 83 14.34 -29.68 -4.59
CA LEU A 83 14.19 -31.10 -4.28
C LEU A 83 15.01 -31.94 -5.26
N GLU A 84 15.86 -32.80 -4.73
CA GLU A 84 16.61 -33.78 -5.50
C GLU A 84 16.29 -35.19 -5.01
N LEU A 85 16.09 -36.11 -5.96
CA LEU A 85 15.80 -37.51 -5.69
C LEU A 85 17.07 -38.34 -5.83
N GLN A 86 17.40 -39.10 -4.79
CA GLN A 86 18.56 -39.99 -4.76
C GLN A 86 18.13 -41.44 -5.01
N GLY A 87 18.87 -42.14 -5.87
CA GLY A 87 18.66 -43.55 -6.19
C GLY A 87 17.94 -43.83 -7.52
N PRO A 88 18.23 -44.95 -8.20
CA PRO A 88 17.87 -45.15 -9.60
C PRO A 88 16.43 -45.67 -9.84
N GLY A 89 15.71 -46.09 -8.80
CA GLY A 89 14.41 -46.77 -8.91
C GLY A 89 13.20 -45.84 -9.04
N TYR A 90 13.39 -44.54 -8.94
CA TYR A 90 12.32 -43.55 -8.88
C TYR A 90 12.60 -42.41 -9.87
N ARG A 91 11.53 -41.72 -10.30
CA ARG A 91 11.63 -40.49 -11.09
C ARG A 91 10.66 -39.45 -10.55
N VAL A 92 11.10 -38.20 -10.50
CA VAL A 92 10.21 -37.07 -10.23
C VAL A 92 9.61 -36.62 -11.56
N SER A 93 8.29 -36.78 -11.72
CA SER A 93 7.60 -36.37 -12.95
C SER A 93 7.26 -34.88 -12.98
N LEU A 94 7.11 -34.26 -11.81
CA LEU A 94 6.79 -32.84 -11.69
C LEU A 94 7.23 -32.32 -10.32
N VAL A 95 7.92 -31.18 -10.31
CA VAL A 95 8.13 -30.37 -9.10
C VAL A 95 7.25 -29.14 -9.19
N LYS A 96 6.20 -29.06 -8.37
CA LYS A 96 5.32 -27.89 -8.32
C LYS A 96 5.84 -26.89 -7.29
N LYS A 97 6.41 -25.77 -7.75
CA LYS A 97 6.85 -24.65 -6.91
C LYS A 97 5.77 -23.56 -6.91
N ARG A 98 5.30 -23.15 -5.73
CA ARG A 98 4.31 -22.08 -5.57
C ARG A 98 4.32 -21.53 -4.15
N PHE A 99 3.85 -20.29 -3.99
CA PHE A 99 3.49 -19.73 -2.69
C PHE A 99 2.17 -18.96 -2.76
N VAL A 100 1.54 -18.80 -1.61
CA VAL A 100 0.32 -18.03 -1.41
C VAL A 100 0.56 -17.11 -0.22
N SER A 101 0.00 -15.91 -0.24
CA SER A 101 0.04 -14.99 0.90
C SER A 101 -0.52 -15.64 2.16
N GLY A 102 0.19 -15.51 3.27
CA GLY A 102 -0.36 -15.73 4.61
C GLY A 102 -1.09 -14.48 5.12
N LYS A 103 -0.94 -14.18 6.42
CA LYS A 103 -1.41 -12.91 7.00
C LYS A 103 -0.51 -11.76 6.52
N TYR A 104 -0.89 -11.11 5.42
CA TYR A 104 -0.22 -9.92 4.89
C TYR A 104 -1.09 -8.69 5.14
N ILE A 105 -0.70 -7.87 6.12
CA ILE A 105 -1.52 -6.75 6.60
C ILE A 105 -0.71 -5.46 6.72
N CYS A 106 -1.40 -4.33 6.67
CA CYS A 106 -0.85 -3.00 6.92
C CYS A 106 -1.80 -2.21 7.80
N ASP A 107 -1.31 -1.73 8.95
CA ASP A 107 -2.07 -0.85 9.84
C ASP A 107 -1.82 0.61 9.46
N GLY A 108 -2.87 1.43 9.39
CA GLY A 108 -2.69 2.85 9.12
C GLY A 108 -2.14 3.58 10.35
N SER A 109 -1.06 4.34 10.18
CA SER A 109 -0.49 5.14 11.26
C SER A 109 -1.27 6.46 11.42
N SER A 110 -1.80 6.70 12.63
CA SER A 110 -2.38 8.00 12.99
C SER A 110 -1.25 9.02 13.13
N ASN A 111 -0.93 9.77 12.07
CA ASN A 111 0.06 10.83 12.18
C ASN A 111 -0.52 12.04 12.91
N LYS A 112 -0.43 12.06 14.25
CA LYS A 112 -0.91 13.14 15.12
C LYS A 112 0.01 14.37 15.14
N ASN A 113 1.09 14.43 14.36
CA ASN A 113 2.13 15.46 14.52
C ASN A 113 2.50 16.17 13.21
N ARG A 114 1.51 16.67 12.46
CA ARG A 114 1.75 17.75 11.48
C ARG A 114 1.38 19.08 12.12
N ASN A 115 2.32 19.69 12.83
CA ASN A 115 2.19 21.08 13.26
C ASN A 115 2.05 21.96 12.00
N PRO A 116 1.13 22.94 11.98
CA PRO A 116 1.22 24.05 11.02
C PRO A 116 2.38 24.95 11.46
N GLU A 117 3.34 25.22 10.58
CA GLU A 117 4.31 26.30 10.81
C GLU A 117 3.55 27.60 11.05
N SER A 118 3.72 28.15 12.25
CA SER A 118 3.24 29.46 12.65
C SER A 118 4.04 30.54 11.94
N ASN A 119 3.34 31.44 11.25
CA ASN A 119 3.85 32.76 10.87
C ASN A 119 4.41 33.46 12.12
N GLU A 120 5.73 33.65 12.19
CA GLU A 120 6.34 34.68 13.03
C GLU A 120 6.53 35.94 12.18
N ASN A 121 5.65 36.90 12.41
CA ASN A 121 5.89 38.31 12.08
C ASN A 121 7.07 38.79 12.92
N ASN A 122 8.11 39.33 12.28
CA ASN A 122 9.08 40.22 12.94
C ASN A 122 9.13 41.53 12.14
N GLU A 123 8.29 42.49 12.54
CA GLU A 123 8.59 43.90 12.39
C GLU A 123 9.30 44.35 13.67
N ASP A 124 10.57 44.76 13.57
CA ASP A 124 11.05 46.00 14.19
C ASP A 124 12.49 46.33 13.74
N ASN A 125 12.54 47.27 12.79
CA ASN A 125 13.25 48.55 12.84
C ASN A 125 14.79 48.65 13.00
N HIS A 126 15.36 49.28 11.95
CA HIS A 126 16.36 50.37 11.96
C HIS A 126 17.75 50.13 12.59
N GLU A 127 18.81 50.08 11.78
CA GLU A 127 19.55 51.26 11.28
C GLU A 127 21.00 50.92 10.85
N ASN A 128 21.31 51.29 9.60
CA ASN A 128 22.57 51.76 9.03
C ASN A 128 23.90 51.50 9.77
N LEU A 129 24.86 50.92 9.03
CA LEU A 129 26.18 51.55 8.79
C LEU A 129 26.86 50.91 7.57
N SER A 130 27.13 51.78 6.59
CA SER A 130 28.04 51.60 5.46
C SER A 130 29.47 51.27 5.91
N SER A 131 30.17 50.36 5.23
CA SER A 131 31.40 50.65 4.44
C SER A 131 32.24 49.40 4.13
N SER A 132 32.50 49.24 2.82
CA SER A 132 33.72 48.82 2.12
C SER A 132 34.63 47.65 2.57
N SER A 133 35.16 47.03 1.50
CA SER A 133 36.42 46.25 1.35
C SER A 133 36.30 44.74 1.54
N SER A 134 36.28 43.94 0.47
CA SER A 134 37.33 43.62 -0.54
C SER A 134 38.13 42.38 -0.14
N ASP A 135 38.05 41.39 -1.03
CA ASP A 135 38.59 40.04 -0.95
C ASP A 135 40.07 39.95 -0.57
N CYS A 136 40.41 38.88 0.16
CA CYS A 136 41.67 38.14 0.12
C CYS A 136 41.36 36.67 0.35
#